data_AF-E6PN52-F1
#
_entry.id   AF-E6PN52-F1
#
_cell.length_a   1.000
_cell.length_b   1.000
_cell.length_c   1.000
_cell.angle_alpha   90.00
_cell.angle_beta   90.00
_cell.angle_gamma   90.00
#
_symmetry.space_group_name_H-M   'P 1'
#
loop_
_entity.id
_entity.type
_entity.pdbx_description
1 polymer ?
#
loop_
_entity_poly.entity_id
_entity_poly.type
_entity_poly.pdbx_seq_one_letter_code
_entity_poly.pdbx_strand_id
1 'polypeptide(L)'
;MSLKVRGQDFHIDFLTPGRIDEDTPIKLPSGIHAQPLPFLDYLVNATQQAAALAPYGALVNVPEPARFMWHKLAVAAMRPAAFAAKRKKDLHQAAALFKVLSTQNQDDASQALRRVKKSMDGWHLAKAICKTLSAPEMKSIEIWVRTHCAWLFDDAAAPTQPDSYPSATSS
;
A
#
# COMPACT_ATOMS: atom_id res chain seq x y z
N MET A 1 -10.22 -7.81 -13.36
CA MET A 1 -10.96 -7.61 -14.64
C MET A 1 -11.43 -6.16 -14.70
N SER A 2 -11.32 -5.51 -15.87
CA SER A 2 -11.76 -4.12 -16.05
C SER A 2 -13.10 -4.04 -16.76
N LEU A 3 -14.03 -3.23 -16.23
CA LEU A 3 -15.25 -2.87 -16.94
C LEU A 3 -15.03 -1.58 -17.73
N LYS A 4 -15.20 -1.65 -19.05
CA LYS A 4 -15.28 -0.48 -19.94
C LYS A 4 -16.73 -0.26 -20.38
N VAL A 5 -17.27 0.93 -20.17
CA VAL A 5 -18.60 1.29 -20.66
C VAL A 5 -18.48 1.75 -22.12
N ARG A 6 -19.29 1.18 -23.04
CA ARG A 6 -19.24 1.55 -24.47
C ARG A 6 -19.62 3.02 -24.66
N GLY A 7 -18.75 3.79 -25.31
CA GLY A 7 -18.99 5.20 -25.67
C GLY A 7 -18.42 6.25 -24.70
N GLN A 8 -17.77 5.83 -23.61
CA GLN A 8 -17.07 6.73 -22.68
C GLN A 8 -15.72 6.11 -22.26
N ASP A 9 -14.68 6.93 -22.04
CA ASP A 9 -13.39 6.50 -21.46
C ASP A 9 -13.53 6.24 -19.96
N PHE A 10 -14.42 5.32 -19.59
CA PHE A 10 -14.71 4.96 -18.22
C PHE A 10 -14.21 3.54 -17.93
N HIS A 11 -13.38 3.41 -16.90
CA HIS A 11 -12.67 2.19 -16.53
C HIS A 11 -12.88 1.92 -15.04
N ILE A 12 -13.50 0.79 -14.70
CA ILE A 12 -13.60 0.32 -13.32
C ILE A 12 -12.71 -0.91 -13.14
N ASP A 13 -11.83 -0.86 -12.14
CA ASP A 13 -11.07 -2.01 -11.67
C ASP A 13 -11.67 -2.56 -10.38
N PHE A 14 -11.90 -3.87 -10.35
CA PHE A 14 -12.33 -4.59 -9.16
C PHE A 14 -11.11 -5.25 -8.52
N LEU A 15 -10.80 -4.84 -7.30
CA LEU A 15 -9.62 -5.29 -6.55
C LEU A 15 -10.05 -5.94 -5.24
N THR A 16 -9.29 -6.94 -4.81
CA THR A 16 -9.41 -7.56 -3.49
C THR A 16 -8.05 -7.57 -2.81
N PRO A 17 -7.98 -7.46 -1.48
CA PRO A 17 -6.74 -7.78 -0.78
C PRO A 17 -6.28 -9.19 -1.14
N GLY A 18 -4.98 -9.33 -1.41
CA GLY A 18 -4.35 -10.60 -1.73
C GLY A 18 -2.88 -10.58 -1.38
N ARG A 19 -2.28 -11.78 -1.34
CA ARG A 19 -0.86 -11.97 -1.09
C ARG A 19 0.01 -11.75 -2.32
N ILE A 20 1.32 -11.63 -2.15
CA ILE A 20 2.30 -11.45 -3.24
C ILE A 20 2.23 -12.58 -4.27
N ASP A 21 1.93 -13.80 -3.84
CA ASP A 21 1.85 -15.02 -4.66
C ASP A 21 0.42 -15.32 -5.14
N GLU A 22 -0.57 -14.52 -4.74
CA GLU A 22 -1.96 -14.65 -5.15
C GLU A 22 -2.25 -13.73 -6.35
N ASP A 23 -2.29 -14.30 -7.55
CA ASP A 23 -2.66 -13.59 -8.79
C ASP A 23 -3.99 -14.08 -9.39
N THR A 24 -4.61 -15.09 -8.77
CA THR A 24 -5.86 -15.67 -9.29
C THR A 24 -7.07 -14.80 -8.92
N PRO A 25 -7.84 -14.28 -9.89
CA PRO A 25 -9.01 -13.46 -9.59
C PRO A 25 -10.09 -14.21 -8.78
N ILE A 26 -10.60 -13.56 -7.74
CA ILE A 26 -11.65 -14.11 -6.87
C ILE A 26 -13.02 -13.72 -7.44
N LYS A 27 -13.91 -14.70 -7.61
CA LYS A 27 -15.29 -14.45 -8.03
C LYS A 27 -16.11 -13.94 -6.84
N LEU A 28 -16.63 -12.73 -6.95
CA LEU A 28 -17.53 -12.12 -5.96
C LEU A 28 -18.97 -12.63 -6.14
N PRO A 29 -19.85 -12.52 -5.12
CA PRO A 29 -21.27 -12.90 -5.22
C PRO A 29 -22.02 -12.16 -6.35
N SER A 30 -21.57 -10.96 -6.71
CA SER A 30 -22.09 -10.18 -7.83
C SER A 30 -21.74 -10.76 -9.22
N GLY A 31 -21.00 -11.87 -9.28
CA GLY A 31 -20.51 -12.48 -10.53
C GLY A 31 -19.25 -11.82 -11.10
N ILE A 32 -18.71 -10.80 -10.43
CA ILE A 32 -17.54 -10.04 -10.87
C ILE A 32 -16.26 -10.73 -10.38
N HIS A 33 -15.22 -10.75 -11.23
CA HIS A 33 -13.90 -11.25 -10.86
C HIS A 33 -12.99 -10.10 -10.37
N ALA A 34 -12.72 -10.09 -9.06
CA ALA A 34 -11.84 -9.13 -8.42
C ALA A 34 -10.39 -9.62 -8.45
N GLN A 35 -9.47 -8.74 -8.88
CA GLN A 35 -8.05 -9.05 -8.94
C GLN A 35 -7.44 -8.91 -7.53
N PRO A 36 -6.78 -9.95 -6.99
CA PRO A 36 -5.97 -9.79 -5.78
C PRO A 36 -4.83 -8.79 -6.02
N LEU A 37 -4.66 -7.86 -5.08
CA LEU A 37 -3.58 -6.88 -5.12
C LEU A 37 -2.75 -6.95 -3.83
N PRO A 38 -1.43 -7.19 -3.94
CA PRO A 38 -0.53 -7.21 -2.80
C PRO A 38 -0.57 -5.92 -1.99
N PHE A 39 -0.58 -6.06 -0.66
CA PHE A 39 -0.57 -4.97 0.32
C PHE A 39 -1.79 -4.04 0.25
N LEU A 40 -2.85 -4.41 -0.46
CA LEU A 40 -4.09 -3.66 -0.47
C LEU A 40 -4.78 -3.70 0.90
N ASP A 41 -4.68 -4.83 1.62
CA ASP A 41 -5.20 -4.98 2.99
C ASP A 41 -4.67 -3.87 3.91
N TYR A 42 -3.37 -3.57 3.81
CA TYR A 42 -2.71 -2.57 4.62
C TYR A 42 -3.32 -1.17 4.41
N LEU A 43 -3.68 -0.84 3.17
CA LEU A 43 -4.30 0.45 2.82
C LEU A 43 -5.76 0.54 3.23
N VAL A 44 -6.56 -0.48 2.90
CA VAL A 44 -8.03 -0.41 3.12
C VAL A 44 -8.42 -0.50 4.59
N ASN A 45 -7.54 -1.07 5.43
CA ASN A 45 -7.76 -1.18 6.88
C ASN A 45 -7.68 0.16 7.65
N ALA A 46 -7.28 1.26 7.02
CA ALA A 46 -7.50 2.59 7.57
C ALA A 46 -7.66 3.62 6.44
N THR A 47 -8.86 4.20 6.38
CA THR A 47 -9.21 5.21 5.39
C THR A 47 -9.74 6.45 6.08
N GLN A 48 -9.66 7.58 5.37
CA GLN A 48 -10.24 8.85 5.76
C GLN A 48 -11.08 9.40 4.61
N GLN A 49 -12.08 10.22 4.93
CA GLN A 49 -12.88 10.88 3.92
C GLN A 49 -12.13 12.07 3.31
N ALA A 50 -12.21 12.21 1.99
CA ALA A 50 -11.65 13.34 1.25
C ALA A 50 -12.63 13.79 0.16
N ALA A 51 -12.56 15.07 -0.20
CA ALA A 51 -13.29 15.60 -1.34
C ALA A 51 -12.49 15.37 -2.62
N ALA A 52 -13.03 14.59 -3.55
CA ALA A 52 -12.55 14.49 -4.92
C ALA A 52 -13.05 15.69 -5.72
N LEU A 53 -12.11 16.42 -6.33
CA LEU A 53 -12.41 17.54 -7.22
C LEU A 53 -12.90 17.00 -8.57
N ALA A 54 -14.20 16.77 -8.66
CA ALA A 54 -14.94 16.43 -9.86
C ALA A 54 -15.94 17.56 -10.17
N PRO A 55 -16.56 17.62 -11.36
CA PRO A 55 -17.53 18.67 -11.71
C PRO A 55 -18.65 18.89 -10.68
N TYR A 56 -19.04 17.85 -9.95
CA TYR A 56 -20.06 17.93 -8.89
C TYR A 56 -19.51 17.76 -7.47
N GLY A 57 -18.19 17.60 -7.32
CA GLY A 57 -17.56 17.13 -6.08
C GLY A 57 -18.02 15.71 -5.70
N ALA A 58 -17.12 14.89 -5.15
CA ALA A 58 -17.53 13.60 -4.61
C ALA A 58 -16.80 13.35 -3.30
N LEU A 59 -17.53 12.87 -2.29
CA LEU A 59 -16.90 12.39 -1.07
C LEU A 59 -16.38 10.98 -1.32
N VAL A 60 -15.08 10.80 -1.16
CA VAL A 60 -14.40 9.52 -1.41
C VAL A 60 -13.61 9.09 -0.18
N ASN A 61 -13.46 7.79 -0.01
CA ASN A 61 -12.55 7.24 0.98
C ASN A 61 -11.17 7.12 0.36
N VAL A 62 -10.19 7.79 0.97
CA VAL A 62 -8.77 7.65 0.60
C VAL A 62 -8.01 6.94 1.73
N PRO A 63 -6.94 6.20 1.42
CA PRO A 63 -6.11 5.64 2.47
C PRO A 63 -5.52 6.72 3.37
N GLU A 64 -5.27 6.37 4.63
CA GLU A 64 -4.50 7.21 5.54
C GLU A 64 -3.15 7.61 4.89
N PRO A 65 -2.77 8.91 4.88
CA PRO A 65 -1.58 9.39 4.17
C PRO A 65 -0.28 8.69 4.60
N ALA A 66 -0.14 8.41 5.90
CA ALA A 66 1.00 7.70 6.46
C ALA A 66 1.12 6.27 5.93
N ARG A 67 0.01 5.54 5.84
CA ARG A 67 -0.01 4.20 5.24
C ARG A 67 0.25 4.26 3.74
N PHE A 68 -0.35 5.23 3.05
CA PHE A 68 -0.15 5.39 1.63
C PHE A 68 1.33 5.61 1.28
N MET A 69 2.05 6.39 2.09
CA MET A 69 3.50 6.58 1.97
C MET A 69 4.28 5.26 2.07
N TRP A 70 4.08 4.48 3.14
CA TRP A 70 4.79 3.19 3.32
C TRP A 70 4.45 2.19 2.21
N HIS A 71 3.18 2.13 1.82
CA HIS A 71 2.72 1.31 0.71
C HIS A 71 3.39 1.71 -0.62
N LYS A 72 3.57 3.01 -0.88
CA LYS A 72 4.27 3.48 -2.08
C LYS A 72 5.72 3.02 -2.15
N LEU A 73 6.43 3.03 -1.02
CA LEU A 73 7.79 2.48 -0.94
C LEU A 73 7.81 0.97 -1.22
N ALA A 74 6.83 0.23 -0.73
CA ALA A 74 6.72 -1.21 -0.97
C ALA A 74 6.41 -1.53 -2.44
N VAL A 75 5.42 -0.85 -3.04
CA VAL A 75 5.06 -1.04 -4.45
C VAL A 75 6.22 -0.65 -5.37
N ALA A 76 6.97 0.40 -5.02
CA ALA A 76 8.18 0.76 -5.75
C ALA A 76 9.20 -0.38 -5.78
N ALA A 77 9.34 -1.18 -4.73
CA ALA A 77 10.25 -2.33 -4.69
C ALA A 77 9.83 -3.47 -5.64
N MET A 78 8.52 -3.62 -5.87
CA MET A 78 7.91 -4.67 -6.68
C MET A 78 7.89 -4.37 -8.18
N ARG A 79 8.01 -3.10 -8.58
CA ARG A 79 8.01 -2.73 -10.01
C ARG A 79 9.12 -3.48 -10.75
N PRO A 80 8.86 -4.06 -11.94
CA PRO A 80 9.90 -4.51 -12.85
C PRO A 80 10.79 -3.36 -13.36
N ALA A 81 11.99 -3.68 -13.86
CA ALA A 81 12.93 -2.69 -14.42
C ALA A 81 12.31 -1.86 -15.57
N ALA A 82 11.47 -2.50 -16.41
CA ALA A 82 10.74 -1.85 -17.48
C ALA A 82 9.81 -0.70 -17.02
N PHE A 83 9.46 -0.65 -15.73
CA PHE A 83 8.62 0.39 -15.14
C PHE A 83 9.40 1.41 -14.30
N ALA A 84 10.68 1.67 -14.65
CA ALA A 84 11.54 2.61 -13.94
C ALA A 84 10.91 4.00 -13.73
N ALA A 85 10.22 4.55 -14.74
CA ALA A 85 9.52 5.83 -14.63
C ALA A 85 8.38 5.80 -13.59
N LYS A 86 7.60 4.69 -13.54
CA LYS A 86 6.55 4.51 -12.52
C LYS A 86 7.15 4.34 -11.14
N ARG A 87 8.26 3.60 -11.01
CA ARG A 87 9.01 3.47 -9.75
C ARG A 87 9.45 4.83 -9.23
N LYS A 88 10.09 5.66 -10.06
CA LYS A 88 10.52 7.02 -9.69
C LYS A 88 9.36 7.88 -9.23
N LYS A 89 8.21 7.79 -9.90
CA LYS A 89 6.97 8.48 -9.48
C LYS A 89 6.49 8.01 -8.10
N ASP A 90 6.45 6.70 -7.86
CA ASP A 90 6.03 6.14 -6.56
C ASP A 90 6.95 6.63 -5.42
N LEU A 91 8.27 6.68 -5.66
CA LEU A 91 9.27 7.20 -4.72
C LEU A 91 9.12 8.69 -4.44
N HIS A 92 8.93 9.51 -5.47
CA HIS A 92 8.67 10.94 -5.28
C HIS A 92 7.38 11.19 -4.48
N GLN A 93 6.32 10.42 -4.73
CA GLN A 93 5.08 10.53 -3.97
C GLN A 93 5.29 10.18 -2.49
N ALA A 94 6.04 9.11 -2.19
CA ALA A 94 6.38 8.75 -0.81
C ALA A 94 7.24 9.83 -0.13
N ALA A 95 8.26 10.35 -0.80
CA ALA A 95 9.11 11.41 -0.27
C ALA A 95 8.34 12.71 0.00
N ALA A 96 7.40 13.07 -0.88
CA ALA A 96 6.54 14.25 -0.70
C ALA A 96 5.64 14.10 0.54
N LEU A 97 5.03 12.93 0.74
CA LEU A 97 4.24 12.65 1.94
C LEU A 97 5.10 12.66 3.20
N PHE A 98 6.28 12.04 3.16
CA PHE A 98 7.22 12.02 4.27
C PHE A 98 7.61 13.43 4.71
N LYS A 99 7.85 14.36 3.78
CA LYS A 99 8.20 15.75 4.11
C LYS A 99 7.15 16.43 4.99
N VAL A 100 5.87 16.16 4.76
CA VAL A 100 4.77 16.71 5.57
C VAL A 100 4.62 15.93 6.87
N LEU A 101 4.59 14.59 6.80
CA LEU A 101 4.38 13.72 7.96
C LEU A 101 5.51 13.85 9.00
N SER A 102 6.76 13.96 8.55
CA SER A 102 7.92 14.12 9.45
C SER A 102 7.94 15.46 10.19
N THR A 103 7.14 16.44 9.80
CA THR A 103 7.10 17.75 10.46
C THR A 103 5.83 17.96 11.28
N GLN A 104 4.69 17.43 10.83
CA GLN A 104 3.39 17.68 11.46
C GLN A 104 2.84 16.45 12.19
N ASN A 105 3.07 15.24 11.67
CA ASN A 105 2.40 14.02 12.09
C ASN A 105 3.39 12.84 12.22
N GLN A 106 4.48 13.05 12.97
CA GLN A 106 5.55 12.05 13.11
C GLN A 106 5.02 10.75 13.74
N ASP A 107 4.10 10.87 14.67
CA ASP A 107 3.52 9.71 15.35
C ASP A 107 2.70 8.86 14.37
N ASP A 108 1.87 9.46 13.52
CA ASP A 108 1.11 8.77 12.47
C ASP A 108 2.03 7.96 11.55
N ALA A 109 3.15 8.54 11.11
CA ALA A 109 4.13 7.83 10.29
C ALA A 109 4.69 6.59 11.01
N SER A 110 5.01 6.71 12.30
CA SER A 110 5.57 5.61 13.09
C SER A 110 4.51 4.54 13.40
N GLN A 111 3.29 4.95 13.73
CA GLN A 111 2.16 4.07 13.99
C GLN A 111 1.78 3.30 12.73
N ALA A 112 1.65 3.98 11.59
CA ALA A 112 1.37 3.35 10.30
C ALA A 112 2.44 2.31 9.95
N LEU A 113 3.71 2.57 10.21
CA LEU A 113 4.78 1.59 9.99
C LEU A 113 4.62 0.38 10.92
N ARG A 114 4.32 0.57 12.21
CA ARG A 114 4.04 -0.54 13.14
C ARG A 114 2.86 -1.41 12.69
N ARG A 115 1.89 -0.84 11.97
CA ARG A 115 0.73 -1.59 11.42
C ARG A 115 1.11 -2.56 10.31
N VAL A 116 2.30 -2.44 9.70
CA VAL A 116 2.85 -3.45 8.78
C VAL A 116 2.93 -4.83 9.46
N LYS A 117 3.15 -4.88 10.78
CA LYS A 117 3.13 -6.15 11.52
C LYS A 117 1.79 -6.90 11.46
N LYS A 118 0.70 -6.18 11.20
CA LYS A 118 -0.68 -6.71 11.21
C LYS A 118 -1.26 -6.92 9.81
N SER A 119 -0.51 -6.60 8.75
CA SER A 119 -0.99 -6.82 7.38
C SER A 119 -0.85 -8.30 6.98
N MET A 120 -1.68 -8.73 6.03
CA MET A 120 -1.69 -10.08 5.45
C MET A 120 -0.30 -10.60 5.13
N ASP A 121 0.48 -9.76 4.45
CA ASP A 121 1.84 -10.04 4.01
C ASP A 121 2.85 -9.11 4.68
N GLY A 122 2.73 -8.94 6.00
CA GLY A 122 3.58 -8.02 6.76
C GLY A 122 5.07 -8.22 6.54
N TRP A 123 5.54 -9.47 6.49
CA TRP A 123 6.95 -9.77 6.25
C TRP A 123 7.43 -9.27 4.89
N HIS A 124 6.68 -9.57 3.82
CA HIS A 124 6.98 -9.12 2.47
C HIS A 124 6.87 -7.60 2.34
N LEU A 125 5.88 -6.99 3.00
CA LEU A 125 5.69 -5.54 3.03
C LEU A 125 6.88 -4.85 3.70
N ALA A 126 7.31 -5.33 4.87
CA ALA A 126 8.48 -4.81 5.57
C ALA A 126 9.76 -4.95 4.73
N LYS A 127 9.99 -6.13 4.14
CA LYS A 127 11.15 -6.38 3.27
C LYS A 127 11.17 -5.49 2.03
N ALA A 128 10.01 -5.27 1.42
CA ALA A 128 9.85 -4.36 0.28
C ALA A 128 10.18 -2.91 0.67
N ILE A 129 9.70 -2.45 1.83
CA ILE A 129 10.04 -1.11 2.36
C ILE A 129 11.55 -1.01 2.59
N CYS A 130 12.16 -1.97 3.30
CA CYS A 130 13.61 -1.97 3.55
C CYS A 130 14.44 -1.89 2.26
N LYS A 131 14.09 -2.71 1.26
CA LYS A 131 14.76 -2.71 -0.04
C LYS A 131 14.72 -1.34 -0.70
N THR A 132 13.60 -0.63 -0.62
CA THR A 132 13.46 0.71 -1.18
C THR A 132 14.21 1.77 -0.36
N LEU A 133 14.22 1.65 0.97
CA LEU A 133 14.94 2.57 1.85
C LEU A 133 16.45 2.54 1.62
N SER A 134 17.01 1.41 1.18
CA SER A 134 18.42 1.30 0.81
C SER A 134 18.83 2.15 -0.42
N ALA A 135 17.87 2.73 -1.14
CA ALA A 135 18.17 3.61 -2.28
C ALA A 135 18.80 4.94 -1.82
N PRO A 136 19.80 5.50 -2.54
CA PRO A 136 20.50 6.71 -2.11
C PRO A 136 19.58 7.93 -1.88
N GLU A 137 18.53 8.04 -2.68
CA GLU A 137 17.50 9.09 -2.61
C GLU A 137 16.55 8.97 -1.42
N MET A 138 16.52 7.82 -0.73
CA MET A 138 15.64 7.56 0.42
C MET A 138 16.35 7.67 1.77
N LYS A 139 17.64 8.06 1.79
CA LYS A 139 18.46 8.12 3.02
C LYS A 139 17.83 8.92 4.17
N SER A 140 17.18 10.05 3.88
CA SER A 140 16.52 10.84 4.93
C SER A 140 15.40 10.07 5.63
N ILE A 141 14.63 9.29 4.87
CA ILE A 141 13.56 8.43 5.40
C ILE A 141 14.20 7.25 6.14
N GLU A 142 15.24 6.63 5.59
CA GLU A 142 15.94 5.52 6.22
C GLU A 142 16.48 5.91 7.61
N ILE A 143 17.18 7.04 7.70
CA ILE A 143 17.71 7.56 8.98
C ILE A 143 16.56 7.74 9.97
N TRP A 144 15.46 8.36 9.56
CA TRP A 144 14.30 8.57 10.43
C TRP A 144 13.70 7.24 10.90
N VAL A 145 13.58 6.23 10.03
CA VAL A 145 13.07 4.91 10.39
C VAL A 145 13.99 4.23 11.39
N ARG A 146 15.32 4.33 11.22
CA ARG A 146 16.28 3.76 12.18
C ARG A 146 16.13 4.38 13.57
N THR A 147 15.81 5.67 13.65
CA THR A 147 15.59 6.36 14.93
C THR A 147 14.26 6.01 15.58
N HIS A 148 13.17 5.90 14.81
CA HIS A 148 11.81 5.82 15.38
C HIS A 148 11.18 4.41 15.32
N CYS A 149 11.69 3.55 14.42
CA CYS A 149 11.15 2.24 14.09
C CYS A 149 12.27 1.24 13.76
N ALA A 150 13.31 1.19 14.61
CA ALA A 150 14.49 0.32 14.42
C ALA A 150 14.13 -1.14 14.14
N TRP A 151 13.03 -1.63 14.75
CA TRP A 151 12.50 -2.98 14.56
C TRP A 151 12.34 -3.39 13.10
N LEU A 152 12.14 -2.44 12.17
CA LEU A 152 11.95 -2.74 10.75
C LEU A 152 13.20 -3.42 10.14
N PHE A 153 14.38 -3.12 10.68
CA PHE A 153 15.66 -3.68 10.22
C PHE A 153 16.11 -4.92 11.00
N ASP A 154 15.37 -5.31 12.04
CA ASP A 154 15.69 -6.46 12.87
C ASP A 154 14.97 -7.70 12.33
N ASP A 155 15.72 -8.67 11.78
CA ASP A 155 15.15 -9.91 11.23
C ASP A 155 14.35 -10.72 12.27
N ALA A 156 14.69 -10.60 13.57
CA ALA A 156 13.99 -11.25 14.66
C ALA A 156 12.65 -10.56 15.05
N ALA A 157 12.45 -9.30 14.65
CA ALA A 157 11.24 -8.52 14.93
C ALA A 157 10.25 -8.52 13.76
N ALA A 158 10.51 -9.36 12.75
CA ALA A 158 9.74 -9.43 11.53
C ALA A 158 8.27 -9.79 11.82
N PRO A 159 7.31 -9.23 11.07
CA PRO A 159 5.90 -9.56 11.21
C PRO A 159 5.67 -11.07 11.12
N THR A 160 5.09 -11.65 12.17
CA THR A 160 4.53 -12.99 12.10
C THR A 160 3.35 -12.95 11.13
N GLN A 161 3.37 -13.84 10.13
CA GLN A 161 2.31 -13.95 9.14
C GLN A 161 0.99 -14.23 9.87
N PRO A 162 -0.04 -13.37 9.76
CA PRO A 162 -1.33 -13.67 10.36
C PRO A 162 -1.89 -14.93 9.71
N ASP A 163 -2.40 -15.84 10.54
CA ASP A 163 -3.18 -16.98 10.09
C ASP A 163 -4.30 -16.47 9.17
N SER A 164 -4.50 -17.21 8.09
CA SER A 164 -5.44 -16.99 6.99
C SER A 164 -6.59 -16.03 7.31
N TYR A 165 -6.78 -15.01 6.46
CA TYR A 165 -8.06 -14.28 6.43
C TYR A 165 -9.18 -15.29 6.20
N PRO A 166 -10.36 -15.14 6.85
CA PRO A 166 -11.49 -16.00 6.55
C PRO A 166 -11.77 -15.92 5.05
N SER A 167 -11.52 -17.03 4.37
CA SER A 167 -11.90 -17.24 2.99
C SER A 167 -13.36 -16.81 2.87
N ALA A 168 -13.70 -15.98 1.89
CA ALA A 168 -15.08 -15.76 1.50
C ALA A 168 -15.62 -17.06 0.88
N THR A 169 -15.81 -18.08 1.71
CA THR A 169 -16.44 -19.36 1.39
C THR A 169 -17.42 -19.66 2.51
N SER A 170 -18.66 -19.23 2.33
CA SER A 170 -19.82 -20.03 2.72
C SER A 170 -21.08 -19.48 2.04
N SER A 171 -21.78 -20.44 1.43
CA SER A 171 -23.12 -20.41 0.83
C SER A 171 -23.23 -20.00 -0.63
#